data_AF-A0A3D1S1B8-F1
#
_entry.id   AF-A0A3D1S1B8-F1
#
_cell.length_a   1.000
_cell.length_b   1.000
_cell.length_c   1.000
_cell.angle_alpha   90.00
_cell.angle_beta   90.00
_cell.angle_gamma   90.00
#
_symmetry.space_group_name_H-M   'P 1'
#
loop_
_entity.id
_entity.type
_entity.pdbx_description
1 polymer ?
#
loop_
_entity_poly.entity_id
_entity_poly.type
_entity_poly.pdbx_seq_one_letter_code
_entity_poly.pdbx_strand_id
1 'polypeptide(L)'
;QSNYPNACFVTLLLTKDKTLKATLLAMILAEVLAEPFFERFRQELQIGYDIGSGFITHQQHPGVSFYLNYTQHSAMSIYQHQV
;
A
#
# COMPACT_ATOMS: atom_id res chain seq x y z
N GLN A 1 -24.34 -2.02 -0.20
CA GLN A 1 -23.38 -1.84 -1.30
C GLN A 1 -22.75 -0.46 -1.16
N SER A 2 -21.43 -0.36 -1.31
CA SER A 2 -20.73 0.92 -1.31
C SER A 2 -21.19 1.75 -2.52
N ASN A 3 -21.59 3.00 -2.32
CA ASN A 3 -22.01 3.93 -3.38
C ASN A 3 -20.83 4.55 -4.16
N TYR A 4 -19.59 4.08 -3.90
CA TYR A 4 -18.39 4.61 -4.53
C TYR A 4 -18.02 3.80 -5.77
N PRO A 5 -17.82 4.44 -6.94
CA PRO A 5 -17.58 3.74 -8.21
C PRO A 5 -16.19 3.11 -8.32
N ASN A 6 -15.25 3.50 -7.46
CA ASN A 6 -13.87 3.04 -7.52
C ASN A 6 -13.63 1.92 -6.50
N ALA A 7 -12.90 0.90 -6.94
CA ALA A 7 -12.49 -0.20 -6.09
C ALA A 7 -11.24 0.21 -5.29
N CYS A 8 -11.12 -0.32 -4.08
CA CYS A 8 -9.96 -0.07 -3.22
C CYS A 8 -9.31 -1.40 -2.83
N PHE A 9 -7.99 -1.45 -2.94
CA PHE A 9 -7.16 -2.53 -2.44
C PHE A 9 -6.38 -2.02 -1.23
N VAL A 10 -6.41 -2.79 -0.14
CA VAL A 10 -5.63 -2.51 1.07
C VAL A 10 -4.96 -3.81 1.51
N THR A 11 -3.65 -3.77 1.74
CA THR A 11 -2.90 -4.90 2.30
C THR A 11 -2.02 -4.46 3.46
N LEU A 12 -1.86 -5.34 4.44
CA LEU A 12 -1.02 -5.14 5.61
C LEU A 12 0.05 -6.21 5.63
N LEU A 13 1.31 -5.81 5.46
CA LEU A 13 2.47 -6.68 5.60
C LEU A 13 2.98 -6.58 7.03
N LEU A 14 2.41 -7.41 7.91
CA LEU A 14 2.73 -7.43 9.34
C LEU A 14 3.88 -8.39 9.64
N THR A 15 4.77 -7.99 10.54
CA THR A 15 5.78 -8.90 11.09
C THR A 15 5.17 -9.78 12.18
N LYS A 16 5.68 -11.01 12.31
CA LYS A 16 5.28 -11.91 13.40
C LYS A 16 5.78 -11.41 14.77
N ASP A 17 6.93 -10.74 14.80
CA ASP A 17 7.57 -10.28 16.03
C ASP A 17 7.00 -8.96 16.52
N LYS A 18 6.86 -8.82 17.84
CA LYS A 18 6.34 -7.61 18.52
C LYS A 18 7.44 -6.85 19.27
N THR A 19 8.68 -6.98 18.82
CA THR A 19 9.85 -6.41 19.49
C THR A 19 10.08 -4.96 19.07
N LEU A 20 10.78 -4.18 19.91
CA LEU A 20 11.21 -2.82 19.55
C LEU A 20 12.00 -2.80 18.22
N LYS A 21 12.87 -3.78 18.01
CA LYS A 21 13.63 -3.92 16.76
C LYS A 21 12.70 -4.12 15.55
N ALA A 22 11.70 -5.00 15.67
CA ALA A 22 10.73 -5.22 14.59
C ALA A 22 9.93 -3.95 14.27
N THR A 23 9.54 -3.20 15.30
CA THR A 23 8.86 -1.90 15.14
C THR A 23 9.74 -0.89 14.39
N LEU A 24 10.99 -0.70 14.81
CA LEU A 24 11.92 0.24 14.17
C LEU A 24 12.19 -0.15 12.71
N LEU A 25 12.38 -1.45 12.44
CA LEU A 25 12.55 -1.94 11.07
C LEU A 25 11.31 -1.67 10.20
N ALA A 26 10.11 -1.89 10.74
CA ALA A 26 8.87 -1.60 10.02
C ALA A 26 8.69 -0.10 9.76
N MET A 27 9.07 0.76 10.70
CA MET A 27 9.04 2.23 10.53
C MET A 27 10.02 2.67 9.42
N ILE A 28 11.26 2.19 9.47
CA ILE A 28 12.28 2.52 8.45
C ILE A 28 11.84 2.00 7.08
N LEU A 29 11.30 0.78 7.02
CA LEU A 29 10.79 0.21 5.78
C LEU A 29 9.63 1.03 5.21
N ALA A 30 8.67 1.44 6.05
CA ALA A 30 7.57 2.30 5.63
C ALA A 30 8.06 3.63 5.04
N GLU A 31 9.05 4.25 5.68
CA GLU A 31 9.65 5.51 5.21
C GLU A 31 10.34 5.34 3.86
N VAL A 32 11.19 4.32 3.73
CA VAL A 32 11.94 4.03 2.49
C VAL A 32 11.00 3.69 1.33
N LEU A 33 9.86 3.07 1.59
CA LEU A 33 8.90 2.68 0.56
C LEU A 33 7.90 3.78 0.19
N ALA A 34 7.68 4.78 1.04
CA ALA A 34 6.64 5.79 0.85
C ALA A 34 6.76 6.54 -0.49
N GLU A 35 7.93 7.13 -0.74
CA GLU A 35 8.20 7.88 -1.97
C GLU A 35 8.17 7.01 -3.23
N PRO A 36 8.95 5.92 -3.36
CA PRO A 36 8.96 5.13 -4.59
C PRO A 36 7.62 4.47 -4.89
N PHE A 37 6.85 4.08 -3.87
CA PHE A 37 5.50 3.55 -4.07
C PHE A 37 4.56 4.63 -4.61
N PHE A 38 4.59 5.83 -4.03
CA PHE A 38 3.77 6.94 -4.48
C PHE A 38 4.14 7.38 -5.90
N GLU A 39 5.42 7.57 -6.20
CA GLU A 39 5.90 7.96 -7.53
C GLU A 39 5.42 6.95 -8.59
N ARG A 40 5.68 5.66 -8.38
CA ARG A 40 5.33 4.63 -9.34
C ARG A 40 3.82 4.55 -9.60
N PHE A 41 3.02 4.47 -8.55
CA PHE A 41 1.59 4.16 -8.72
C PHE A 41 0.74 5.41 -8.92
N ARG A 42 1.03 6.51 -8.22
CA ARG A 42 0.26 7.75 -8.34
C ARG A 42 0.71 8.61 -9.52
N GLN A 43 2.02 8.76 -9.73
CA GLN A 43 2.53 9.72 -10.71
C GLN A 43 2.78 9.08 -12.08
N GLU A 44 3.50 7.96 -12.12
CA GLU A 44 3.87 7.31 -13.40
C GLU A 44 2.70 6.53 -14.01
N LEU A 45 2.11 5.61 -13.25
CA LEU A 45 1.04 4.73 -13.74
C LEU A 45 -0.35 5.36 -13.64
N GLN A 46 -0.50 6.41 -12.83
CA GLN A 46 -1.75 7.14 -12.61
C GLN A 46 -2.95 6.23 -12.34
N ILE A 47 -2.75 5.13 -11.60
CA ILE A 47 -3.80 4.10 -11.44
C ILE A 47 -4.99 4.58 -10.60
N GLY A 48 -4.83 5.70 -9.89
CA GLY A 48 -5.92 6.34 -9.18
C GLY A 48 -5.47 7.51 -8.32
N TYR A 49 -6.41 8.08 -7.58
CA TYR A 49 -6.20 9.33 -6.84
C TYR A 49 -5.64 9.12 -5.44
N ASP A 50 -6.19 8.15 -4.71
CA ASP A 50 -5.86 7.90 -3.32
C ASP A 50 -5.00 6.64 -3.20
N ILE A 51 -3.69 6.87 -3.11
CA ILE A 51 -2.66 5.84 -3.14
C ILE A 51 -1.59 6.20 -2.12
N GLY A 52 -1.14 5.20 -1.37
CA GLY A 52 0.00 5.40 -0.48
C GLY A 52 0.39 4.15 0.27
N SER A 53 1.46 4.31 1.05
CA SER A 53 1.95 3.31 1.98
C SER A 53 2.37 3.97 3.29
N GLY A 54 2.41 3.20 4.37
CA GLY A 54 2.81 3.76 5.66
C GLY A 54 3.02 2.71 6.74
N PHE A 55 3.61 3.15 7.84
CA PHE A 55 3.78 2.32 9.02
C PHE A 55 2.41 2.05 9.67
N ILE A 56 2.20 0.81 10.09
CA ILE A 56 0.98 0.41 10.79
C ILE A 56 1.30 -0.58 11.91
N THR A 57 0.43 -0.62 12.90
CA THR A 57 0.38 -1.71 13.87
C THR A 57 -1.01 -2.32 13.89
N HIS A 58 -1.10 -3.64 13.87
CA HIS A 58 -2.36 -4.35 14.07
C HIS A 58 -2.17 -5.44 15.12
N GLN A 59 -2.93 -5.38 16.22
CA GLN A 59 -2.78 -6.29 17.36
C GLN A 59 -1.33 -6.36 17.88
N GLN A 60 -0.66 -5.20 17.92
CA GLN A 60 0.75 -5.03 18.31
C GLN A 60 1.78 -5.66 17.36
N HIS A 61 1.35 -6.22 16.22
CA HIS A 61 2.27 -6.59 15.15
C HIS A 61 2.57 -5.33 14.31
N PRO A 62 3.82 -4.84 14.30
CA PRO A 62 4.20 -3.75 13.42
C PRO A 62 4.24 -4.22 11.96
N GLY A 63 4.19 -3.30 11.01
CA GLY A 63 4.26 -3.61 9.60
C GLY A 63 4.10 -2.39 8.71
N VAL A 64 3.90 -2.65 7.43
CA VAL A 64 3.66 -1.63 6.40
C VAL A 64 2.29 -1.89 5.76
N SER A 65 1.48 -0.85 5.63
CA SER A 65 0.27 -0.88 4.84
C SER A 65 0.53 -0.34 3.44
N PHE A 66 -0.19 -0.89 2.46
CA PHE A 66 -0.31 -0.31 1.13
C PHE A 66 -1.78 -0.19 0.80
N TYR A 67 -2.18 0.95 0.26
CA TYR A 67 -3.55 1.19 -0.19
C TYR A 67 -3.56 1.84 -1.57
N LEU A 68 -4.49 1.38 -2.38
CA LEU A 68 -4.64 1.74 -3.78
C LEU A 68 -6.13 1.88 -4.07
N ASN A 69 -6.62 3.09 -4.25
CA ASN A 69 -7.91 3.34 -4.84
C ASN A 69 -7.73 3.42 -6.36
N TYR A 70 -8.39 2.54 -7.11
CA TYR A 70 -8.20 2.41 -8.55
C TYR A 70 -9.53 2.39 -9.31
N THR A 71 -9.48 2.84 -10.55
CA THR A 71 -10.62 2.76 -11.47
C THR A 71 -10.66 1.40 -12.16
N GLN A 72 -11.81 0.98 -12.68
CA GLN A 72 -11.90 -0.28 -13.43
C GLN A 72 -10.99 -0.29 -14.68
N HIS A 73 -10.80 0.85 -15.33
CA HIS A 73 -9.91 0.98 -16.49
C HIS A 73 -8.44 0.73 -16.11
N SER A 74 -8.00 1.26 -14.96
CA SER A 74 -6.65 1.04 -14.42
C SER A 74 -6.44 -0.35 -13.78
N ALA A 75 -7.52 -1.06 -13.42
CA ALA A 75 -7.40 -2.43 -12.92
C ALA A 75 -6.82 -3.38 -13.99
N MET A 76 -7.25 -3.21 -15.25
CA MET A 76 -6.77 -3.99 -16.39
C MET A 76 -5.27 -3.79 -16.65
N SER A 77 -4.75 -2.57 -16.50
CA SER A 77 -3.33 -2.29 -16.73
C SER A 77 -2.41 -2.91 -15.67
N ILE A 78 -2.90 -3.07 -14.43
CA ILE A 78 -2.18 -3.77 -13.34
C ILE A 78 -2.04 -5.27 -13.67
N TYR A 79 -3.11 -5.91 -14.15
CA TYR A 79 -3.05 -7.33 -14.54
C TYR A 79 -2.11 -7.60 -15.72
N GLN A 80 -2.05 -6.68 -16.68
CA GLN A 80 -1.21 -6.84 -17.88
C GLN A 80 0.29 -6.67 -17.60
N HIS A 81 0.68 -5.91 -16.57
CA HIS A 81 2.09 -5.75 -16.16
C HIS A 81 2.62 -6.90 -15.27
N GLN A 82 1.79 -7.91 -14.97
CA GLN A 82 2.21 -9.12 -14.26
C GLN A 82 2.56 -10.30 -15.19
N VAL A 83 2.57 -10.09 -16.52
CA VAL A 83 2.92 -11.10 -17.55
C VAL A 83 4.18 -10.70 -18.29
#